data_AF-A0A3S4H7T5-F1
#
_entry.id   AF-A0A3S4H7T5-F1
#
_cell.length_a   1.000
_cell.length_b   1.000
_cell.length_c   1.000
_cell.angle_alpha   90.00
_cell.angle_beta   90.00
_cell.angle_gamma   90.00
#
_symmetry.space_group_name_H-M   'P 1'
#
loop_
_entity.id
_entity.type
_entity.pdbx_description
1 polymer ?
#
loop_
_entity_poly.entity_id
_entity_poly.type
_entity_poly.pdbx_seq_one_letter_code
_entity_poly.pdbx_strand_id
1 'polypeptide(L)'
;MTSDVGQHQMFAALYYPFDKPRRWINSGGLGTMGFGLPAALGVKLALPEETVVCVTGDGSIQMNIQELSTALQYNLPVVVVNLNNRYLGMVKQWQDMIYSGRHSQSYMESLPDFVALAEAYGHVGIAIRTPDELESKLAQALAEKERLVFVDVTVDETEHVYPMQIRGGGMDEMWLSKTERT
;
A
#
# COMPACT_ATOMS: atom_id res chain seq x y z
N MET A 1 -8.33 -6.84 5.08
CA MET A 1 -7.32 -5.97 4.47
C MET A 1 -7.06 -6.46 3.05
N THR A 2 -7.07 -5.55 2.09
CA THR A 2 -6.55 -5.83 0.75
C THR A 2 -5.18 -5.17 0.60
N SER A 3 -4.38 -5.65 -0.34
CA SER A 3 -3.13 -5.00 -0.70
C SER A 3 -2.91 -5.00 -2.19
N ASP A 4 -2.26 -3.95 -2.65
CA ASP A 4 -1.56 -3.93 -3.92
C ASP A 4 -0.23 -4.72 -3.85
N VAL A 5 0.67 -4.50 -4.80
CA VAL A 5 1.90 -5.29 -4.99
C VAL A 5 3.11 -4.38 -4.90
N GLY A 6 4.07 -4.74 -4.05
CA GLY A 6 5.29 -3.97 -3.81
C GLY A 6 5.82 -4.18 -2.40
N GLN A 7 6.64 -3.23 -1.91
CA GLN A 7 7.16 -3.31 -0.53
C GLN A 7 6.05 -3.18 0.52
N HIS A 8 5.08 -2.29 0.29
CA HIS A 8 3.90 -2.12 1.16
C HIS A 8 3.15 -3.44 1.39
N GLN A 9 3.08 -4.30 0.36
CA GLN A 9 2.45 -5.62 0.44
C GLN A 9 3.19 -6.53 1.42
N MET A 10 4.53 -6.53 1.37
CA MET A 10 5.35 -7.33 2.25
C MET A 10 5.30 -6.79 3.68
N PHE A 11 5.37 -5.47 3.87
CA PHE A 11 5.25 -4.87 5.19
C PHE A 11 3.88 -5.14 5.83
N ALA A 12 2.79 -5.04 5.07
CA ALA A 12 1.47 -5.41 5.56
C ALA A 12 1.41 -6.89 5.97
N ALA A 13 2.00 -7.80 5.16
CA ALA A 13 2.05 -9.23 5.47
C ALA A 13 2.94 -9.56 6.69
N LEU A 14 4.04 -8.83 6.89
CA LEU A 14 4.99 -9.05 7.98
C LEU A 14 4.50 -8.48 9.31
N TYR A 15 3.93 -7.28 9.30
CA TYR A 15 3.67 -6.52 10.52
C TYR A 15 2.21 -6.55 10.99
N TYR A 16 1.25 -6.91 10.13
CA TYR A 16 -0.14 -7.02 10.56
C TYR A 16 -0.46 -8.45 11.05
N PRO A 17 -0.89 -8.64 12.31
CA PRO A 17 -1.16 -9.96 12.86
C PRO A 17 -2.55 -10.45 12.45
N PHE A 18 -2.67 -11.01 11.24
CA PHE A 18 -3.93 -11.60 10.77
C PHE A 18 -4.34 -12.79 11.65
N ASP A 19 -5.49 -12.69 12.30
CA ASP A 19 -5.98 -13.65 13.31
C ASP A 19 -7.09 -14.58 12.78
N LYS A 20 -7.58 -14.34 11.55
CA LYS A 20 -8.71 -15.06 10.94
C LYS A 20 -8.49 -15.34 9.45
N PRO A 21 -9.07 -16.43 8.92
CA PRO A 21 -9.01 -16.71 7.48
C PRO A 21 -9.70 -15.62 6.67
N ARG A 22 -9.29 -15.46 5.40
CA ARG A 22 -9.87 -14.49 4.45
C ARG A 22 -9.80 -13.02 4.93
N ARG A 23 -8.83 -12.69 5.80
CA ARG A 23 -8.55 -11.30 6.22
C ARG A 23 -7.41 -10.63 5.46
N TRP A 24 -6.64 -11.42 4.70
CA TRP A 24 -5.61 -10.96 3.78
C TRP A 24 -6.01 -11.31 2.35
N ILE A 25 -6.27 -10.29 1.53
CA ILE A 25 -6.67 -10.43 0.13
C ILE A 25 -5.65 -9.69 -0.75
N ASN A 26 -4.79 -10.41 -1.46
CA ASN A 26 -3.76 -9.83 -2.30
C ASN A 26 -3.55 -10.62 -3.61
N SER A 27 -2.95 -9.99 -4.61
CA SER A 27 -2.47 -10.67 -5.81
C SER A 27 -1.08 -11.27 -5.55
N GLY A 28 -1.04 -12.56 -5.18
CA GLY A 28 0.20 -13.27 -4.89
C GLY A 28 0.86 -13.89 -6.12
N GLY A 29 0.15 -14.77 -6.83
CA GLY A 29 0.72 -15.55 -7.93
C GLY A 29 1.13 -14.72 -9.15
N LEU A 30 0.23 -13.84 -9.63
CA LEU A 30 0.52 -12.98 -10.78
C LEU A 30 1.21 -11.66 -10.37
N GLY A 31 0.99 -11.18 -9.14
CA GLY A 31 1.58 -9.93 -8.68
C GLY A 31 1.04 -8.69 -9.42
N THR A 32 -0.28 -8.61 -9.60
CA THR A 32 -0.93 -7.50 -10.33
C THR A 32 -1.00 -6.22 -9.50
N MET A 33 -0.29 -5.17 -9.92
CA MET A 33 -0.46 -3.81 -9.39
C MET A 33 -1.83 -3.23 -9.80
N GLY A 34 -2.47 -2.46 -8.92
CA GLY A 34 -3.82 -1.92 -9.13
C GLY A 34 -4.93 -2.86 -8.67
N PHE A 35 -4.59 -3.98 -8.03
CA PHE A 35 -5.53 -4.95 -7.49
C PHE A 35 -6.21 -4.47 -6.20
N GLY A 36 -5.47 -3.74 -5.36
CA GLY A 36 -5.84 -3.45 -3.97
C GLY A 36 -7.18 -2.72 -3.83
N LEU A 37 -7.34 -1.59 -4.53
CA LEU A 37 -8.55 -0.76 -4.46
C LEU A 37 -9.80 -1.48 -5.02
N PRO A 38 -9.83 -2.00 -6.26
CA PRO A 38 -10.99 -2.75 -6.76
C PRO A 38 -11.37 -3.94 -5.86
N ALA A 39 -10.37 -4.68 -5.35
CA ALA A 39 -10.61 -5.78 -4.43
C ALA A 39 -11.23 -5.29 -3.11
N ALA A 40 -10.79 -4.15 -2.57
CA ALA A 40 -11.36 -3.57 -1.36
C ALA A 40 -12.82 -3.18 -1.54
N LEU A 41 -13.18 -2.57 -2.68
CA LEU A 41 -14.56 -2.25 -3.00
C LEU A 41 -15.43 -3.51 -3.07
N GLY A 42 -14.94 -4.57 -3.72
CA GLY A 42 -15.63 -5.86 -3.77
C GLY A 42 -15.81 -6.49 -2.39
N VAL A 43 -14.80 -6.44 -1.52
CA VAL A 43 -14.90 -6.92 -0.14
C VAL A 43 -15.90 -6.10 0.67
N LYS A 44 -15.88 -4.76 0.53
CA LYS A 44 -16.81 -3.89 1.25
C LYS A 44 -18.26 -4.10 0.80
N LEU A 45 -18.48 -4.35 -0.48
CA LEU A 45 -19.79 -4.73 -1.01
C LEU A 45 -20.27 -6.07 -0.46
N ALA A 46 -19.37 -7.06 -0.34
CA ALA A 46 -19.70 -8.38 0.21
C ALA A 46 -19.88 -8.38 1.74
N LEU A 47 -19.20 -7.47 2.45
CA LEU A 47 -19.21 -7.36 3.91
C LEU A 47 -19.45 -5.89 4.34
N PRO A 48 -20.69 -5.37 4.22
CA PRO A 48 -21.00 -3.96 4.45
C PRO A 48 -20.67 -3.45 5.86
N GLU A 49 -20.81 -4.30 6.88
CA GLU A 49 -20.57 -3.92 8.29
C GLU A 49 -19.09 -3.98 8.69
N GLU A 50 -18.25 -4.64 7.89
CA GLU A 50 -16.84 -4.85 8.23
C GLU A 50 -16.00 -3.63 7.85
N THR A 51 -14.96 -3.36 8.63
CA THR A 51 -13.96 -2.36 8.27
C THR A 51 -13.03 -2.92 7.21
N VAL A 52 -12.96 -2.24 6.06
CA VAL A 52 -12.11 -2.65 4.93
C VAL A 52 -11.01 -1.61 4.73
N VAL A 53 -9.77 -2.08 4.87
CA VAL A 53 -8.57 -1.28 4.65
C VAL A 53 -7.84 -1.81 3.41
N CYS A 54 -7.50 -0.92 2.49
CA CYS A 54 -6.62 -1.17 1.35
C CYS A 54 -5.25 -0.58 1.65
N VAL A 55 -4.21 -1.40 1.76
CA VAL A 55 -2.82 -0.93 1.87
C VAL A 55 -2.20 -0.93 0.48
N THR A 56 -1.78 0.23 0.00
CA THR A 56 -1.26 0.41 -1.35
C THR A 56 0.03 1.23 -1.35
N GLY A 57 0.65 1.34 -2.52
CA GLY A 57 1.77 2.24 -2.78
C GLY A 57 1.44 3.19 -3.92
N ASP A 58 2.15 4.31 -3.98
CA ASP A 58 1.89 5.43 -4.88
C ASP A 58 1.91 5.04 -6.37
N GLY A 59 2.75 4.09 -6.75
CA GLY A 59 2.75 3.54 -8.11
C GLY A 59 1.61 2.57 -8.40
N SER A 60 1.19 1.78 -7.41
CA SER A 60 0.12 0.79 -7.61
C SER A 60 -1.26 1.43 -7.66
N ILE A 61 -1.52 2.40 -6.78
CA ILE A 61 -2.84 3.02 -6.69
C ILE A 61 -3.22 3.74 -7.99
N GLN A 62 -2.25 4.33 -8.68
CA GLN A 62 -2.47 5.01 -9.96
C GLN A 62 -2.94 4.09 -11.09
N MET A 63 -2.70 2.77 -10.99
CA MET A 63 -3.14 1.82 -12.02
C MET A 63 -4.67 1.75 -12.14
N ASN A 64 -5.39 1.95 -11.03
CA ASN A 64 -6.85 1.87 -10.97
C ASN A 64 -7.49 2.96 -10.08
N ILE A 65 -6.89 4.15 -10.03
CA ILE A 65 -7.36 5.23 -9.15
C ILE A 65 -8.75 5.76 -9.57
N GLN A 66 -9.16 5.55 -10.83
CA GLN A 66 -10.49 5.92 -11.30
C GLN A 66 -11.62 5.20 -10.54
N GLU A 67 -11.33 4.08 -9.85
CA GLU A 67 -12.31 3.36 -9.03
C GLU A 67 -12.73 4.14 -7.78
N LEU A 68 -12.10 5.28 -7.47
CA LEU A 68 -12.66 6.25 -6.53
C LEU A 68 -14.07 6.70 -6.98
N SER A 69 -14.33 6.82 -8.28
CA SER A 69 -15.68 7.08 -8.83
C SER A 69 -16.65 5.95 -8.47
N THR A 70 -16.23 4.70 -8.62
CA THR A 70 -17.03 3.51 -8.27
C THR A 70 -17.35 3.49 -6.77
N ALA A 71 -16.37 3.79 -5.92
CA ALA A 71 -16.57 3.86 -4.47
C ALA A 71 -17.66 4.88 -4.08
N LEU A 72 -17.69 6.04 -4.76
CA LEU A 72 -18.72 7.05 -4.57
C LEU A 72 -20.09 6.55 -5.04
N GLN A 73 -20.16 5.99 -6.25
CA GLN A 73 -21.42 5.56 -6.86
C GLN A 73 -22.15 4.49 -6.03
N TYR A 74 -21.40 3.62 -5.35
CA TYR A 74 -21.96 2.55 -4.54
C TYR A 74 -21.91 2.82 -3.04
N ASN A 75 -21.52 4.03 -2.60
CA ASN A 75 -21.35 4.41 -1.20
C ASN A 75 -20.54 3.36 -0.41
N LEU A 76 -19.32 3.07 -0.86
CA LEU A 76 -18.45 2.04 -0.28
C LEU A 76 -17.35 2.70 0.58
N PRO A 77 -17.54 2.85 1.90
CA PRO A 77 -16.57 3.49 2.79
C PRO A 77 -15.40 2.54 3.08
N VAL A 78 -14.41 2.59 2.20
CA VAL A 78 -13.12 1.91 2.36
C VAL A 78 -12.09 2.91 2.89
N VAL A 79 -11.14 2.45 3.71
CA VAL A 79 -9.98 3.25 4.09
C VAL A 79 -8.80 2.82 3.22
N VAL A 80 -8.30 3.73 2.37
CA VAL A 80 -7.10 3.50 1.57
C VAL A 80 -5.91 4.10 2.31
N VAL A 81 -4.92 3.28 2.63
CA VAL A 81 -3.64 3.70 3.22
C VAL A 81 -2.58 3.59 2.14
N ASN A 82 -2.22 4.73 1.56
CA ASN A 82 -1.18 4.84 0.55
C ASN A 82 0.17 5.11 1.21
N LEU A 83 1.08 4.15 1.15
CA LEU A 83 2.47 4.33 1.58
C LEU A 83 3.24 4.98 0.44
N ASN A 84 3.32 6.31 0.48
CA ASN A 84 3.90 7.15 -0.55
C ASN A 84 5.39 7.31 -0.32
N ASN A 85 6.17 6.51 -1.04
CA ASN A 85 7.63 6.58 -1.01
C ASN A 85 8.20 7.19 -2.30
N ARG A 86 7.35 7.59 -3.26
CA ARG A 86 7.70 8.19 -4.55
C ARG A 86 8.50 7.28 -5.49
N TYR A 87 8.45 5.97 -5.28
CA TYR A 87 9.15 4.98 -6.07
C TYR A 87 8.32 3.72 -6.29
N LEU A 88 8.65 3.00 -7.36
CA LEU A 88 8.38 1.57 -7.47
C LEU A 88 9.32 0.80 -6.53
N GLY A 89 9.07 0.90 -5.22
CA GLY A 89 10.02 0.55 -4.15
C GLY A 89 10.59 -0.87 -4.25
N MET A 90 9.79 -1.87 -4.65
CA MET A 90 10.28 -3.24 -4.83
C MET A 90 11.31 -3.33 -5.98
N VAL A 91 11.06 -2.63 -7.09
CA VAL A 91 12.00 -2.55 -8.22
C VAL A 91 13.25 -1.79 -7.80
N LYS A 92 13.09 -0.68 -7.07
CA LYS A 92 14.19 0.12 -6.54
C LYS A 92 15.10 -0.71 -5.63
N GLN A 93 14.56 -1.49 -4.70
CA GLN A 93 15.34 -2.35 -3.80
C GLN A 93 16.24 -3.33 -4.58
N TRP A 94 15.72 -3.96 -5.64
CA TRP A 94 16.54 -4.83 -6.51
C TRP A 94 17.61 -4.04 -7.30
N GLN A 95 17.29 -2.82 -7.74
CA GLN A 95 18.25 -1.92 -8.38
C GLN A 95 19.39 -1.50 -7.43
N ASP A 96 19.06 -1.22 -6.17
CA ASP A 96 20.02 -0.93 -5.12
C ASP A 96 20.95 -2.12 -4.87
N MET A 97 20.38 -3.32 -4.71
CA MET A 97 21.13 -4.53 -4.33
C MET A 97 22.00 -5.11 -5.45
N ILE A 98 21.52 -5.12 -6.70
CA ILE A 98 22.17 -5.88 -7.80
C ILE A 98 22.70 -4.97 -8.91
N TYR A 99 22.18 -3.76 -9.03
CA TYR A 99 22.54 -2.82 -10.09
C TYR A 99 23.27 -1.58 -9.58
N SER A 100 23.90 -1.67 -8.40
CA SER A 100 24.71 -0.60 -7.80
C SER A 100 23.94 0.73 -7.66
N GLY A 101 22.65 0.67 -7.33
CA GLY A 101 21.82 1.87 -7.15
C GLY A 101 21.46 2.59 -8.46
N ARG A 102 21.60 1.94 -9.62
CA ARG A 102 21.18 2.52 -10.90
C ARG A 102 19.66 2.45 -11.05
N HIS A 103 18.97 3.52 -10.63
CA HIS A 103 17.52 3.63 -10.72
C HIS A 103 17.06 3.91 -12.15
N SER A 104 16.58 2.88 -12.84
CA SER A 104 16.06 2.98 -14.21
C SER A 104 14.54 2.96 -14.19
N GLN A 105 13.91 4.13 -14.38
CA GLN A 105 12.45 4.29 -14.51
C GLN A 105 11.64 3.73 -13.32
N SER A 106 12.24 3.74 -12.13
CA SER A 106 11.61 3.30 -10.88
C SER A 106 11.24 4.46 -9.96
N TYR A 107 11.62 5.69 -10.30
CA TYR A 107 11.25 6.91 -9.59
C TYR A 107 9.92 7.47 -10.12
N MET A 108 9.18 8.19 -9.27
CA MET A 108 7.88 8.76 -9.61
C MET A 108 7.84 10.26 -9.30
N GLU A 109 8.33 11.08 -10.23
CA GLU A 109 8.25 12.55 -10.12
C GLU A 109 6.84 13.08 -10.36
N SER A 110 6.07 12.41 -11.21
CA SER A 110 4.77 12.85 -11.71
C SER A 110 3.57 12.44 -10.83
N LEU A 111 3.79 12.15 -9.54
CA LEU A 111 2.69 11.78 -8.65
C LEU A 111 1.71 12.96 -8.45
N PRO A 112 0.39 12.72 -8.47
CA PRO A 112 -0.58 13.76 -8.17
C PRO A 112 -0.61 14.07 -6.67
N ASP A 113 -1.28 15.17 -6.31
CA ASP A 113 -1.77 15.35 -4.95
C ASP A 113 -2.94 14.39 -4.70
N PHE A 114 -2.67 13.30 -3.99
CA PHE A 114 -3.67 12.27 -3.72
C PHE A 114 -4.81 12.76 -2.81
N VAL A 115 -4.56 13.73 -1.92
CA VAL A 115 -5.60 14.30 -1.05
C VAL A 115 -6.57 15.10 -1.91
N ALA A 116 -6.05 16.03 -2.71
CA ALA A 116 -6.88 16.84 -3.62
C ALA A 116 -7.62 15.96 -4.64
N LEU A 117 -6.97 14.89 -5.13
CA LEU A 117 -7.59 13.95 -6.05
C LEU A 117 -8.74 13.17 -5.41
N ALA A 118 -8.58 12.70 -4.18
CA ALA A 118 -9.66 12.02 -3.45
C ALA A 118 -10.85 12.96 -3.21
N GLU A 119 -10.59 14.21 -2.82
CA GLU A 119 -11.62 15.25 -2.65
C GLU A 119 -12.34 15.57 -3.97
N ALA A 120 -11.62 15.59 -5.10
CA ALA A 120 -12.21 15.79 -6.42
C ALA A 120 -13.20 14.68 -6.82
N TYR A 121 -13.00 13.45 -6.31
CA TYR A 121 -13.96 12.35 -6.45
C TYR A 121 -15.06 12.35 -5.37
N GLY A 122 -15.10 13.34 -4.46
CA GLY A 122 -16.11 13.44 -3.41
C GLY A 122 -15.83 12.61 -2.15
N HIS A 123 -14.58 12.21 -1.95
CA HIS A 123 -14.11 11.44 -0.79
C HIS A 123 -13.33 12.31 0.19
N VAL A 124 -12.94 11.72 1.33
CA VAL A 124 -12.13 12.40 2.34
C VAL A 124 -10.65 12.15 2.06
N GLY A 125 -9.86 13.20 1.89
CA GLY A 125 -8.40 13.11 1.80
C GLY A 125 -7.73 13.45 3.12
N ILE A 126 -6.73 12.67 3.52
CA ILE A 126 -5.93 12.90 4.73
C ILE A 126 -4.45 12.72 4.37
N ALA A 127 -3.61 13.70 4.67
CA ALA A 127 -2.16 13.57 4.56
C ALA A 127 -1.52 13.31 5.93
N ILE A 128 -0.60 12.35 6.01
CA ILE A 128 0.28 12.09 7.16
C ILE A 128 1.71 12.34 6.71
N ARG A 129 2.35 13.36 7.29
CA ARG A 129 3.70 13.80 6.89
C ARG A 129 4.76 13.53 7.96
N THR A 130 4.35 13.39 9.21
CA THR A 130 5.24 13.11 10.34
C THR A 130 4.69 11.99 11.23
N PRO A 131 5.56 11.26 11.98
CA PRO A 131 5.12 10.13 12.79
C PRO A 131 4.12 10.47 13.91
N ASP A 132 4.19 11.68 14.48
CA ASP A 132 3.31 12.15 15.55
C ASP A 132 1.86 12.38 15.09
N GLU A 133 1.64 12.54 13.78
CA GLU A 133 0.30 12.66 13.20
C GLU A 133 -0.39 11.30 13.02
N LEU A 134 0.37 10.19 13.06
CA LEU A 134 -0.07 8.88 12.59
C LEU A 134 -1.31 8.37 13.34
N GLU A 135 -1.26 8.34 14.67
CA GLU A 135 -2.31 7.77 15.51
C GLU A 135 -3.62 8.57 15.39
N SER A 136 -3.54 9.89 15.50
CA SER A 136 -4.71 10.76 15.47
C SER A 136 -5.41 10.75 14.10
N LYS A 137 -4.65 10.84 13.01
CA LYS A 137 -5.19 10.88 11.65
C LYS A 137 -5.70 9.51 11.17
N LEU A 138 -5.08 8.41 11.59
CA LEU A 138 -5.64 7.08 11.33
C LEU A 138 -6.93 6.82 12.13
N ALA A 139 -7.01 7.28 13.38
CA ALA A 139 -8.25 7.21 14.15
C ALA A 139 -9.37 8.01 13.47
N GLN A 140 -9.07 9.22 12.96
CA GLN A 140 -9.99 10.01 12.13
C GLN A 140 -10.43 9.23 10.88
N ALA A 141 -9.49 8.64 10.13
CA ALA A 141 -9.80 7.88 8.93
C ALA A 141 -10.73 6.69 9.20
N LEU A 142 -10.50 5.97 10.30
CA LEU A 142 -11.31 4.82 10.70
C LEU A 142 -12.70 5.20 11.24
N ALA A 143 -12.88 6.44 11.71
CA ALA A 143 -14.14 6.93 12.23
C ALA A 143 -15.15 7.30 11.13
N GLU A 144 -14.67 7.62 9.92
CA GLU A 144 -15.52 7.90 8.75
C GLU A 144 -16.23 6.62 8.26
N LYS A 145 -17.54 6.70 8.02
CA LYS A 145 -18.41 5.55 7.70
C LYS A 145 -19.29 5.78 6.47
N GLU A 146 -19.29 6.97 5.88
CA GLU A 146 -20.14 7.32 4.74
C GLU A 146 -19.34 7.44 3.44
N ARG A 147 -18.10 7.90 3.53
CA ARG A 147 -17.21 8.09 2.38
C ARG A 147 -15.96 7.22 2.45
N LEU A 148 -15.33 7.00 1.31
CA LEU A 148 -13.97 6.46 1.30
C LEU A 148 -13.04 7.51 1.89
N VAL A 149 -12.04 7.06 2.64
CA VAL A 149 -10.96 7.91 3.14
C VAL A 149 -9.66 7.51 2.45
N PHE A 150 -9.02 8.47 1.79
CA PHE A 150 -7.70 8.30 1.21
C PHE A 150 -6.65 8.91 2.14
N VAL A 151 -5.86 8.06 2.77
CA VAL A 151 -4.76 8.44 3.67
C VAL A 151 -3.44 8.35 2.92
N ASP A 152 -2.88 9.49 2.54
CA ASP A 152 -1.56 9.61 1.91
C ASP A 152 -0.47 9.75 2.99
N VAL A 153 0.31 8.69 3.20
CA VAL A 153 1.36 8.61 4.22
C VAL A 153 2.72 8.75 3.56
N THR A 154 3.45 9.82 3.90
CA THR A 154 4.84 9.96 3.45
C THR A 154 5.73 9.01 4.24
N VAL A 155 6.51 8.19 3.53
CA VAL A 155 7.44 7.22 4.15
C VAL A 155 8.84 7.34 3.53
N ASP A 156 9.84 6.76 4.20
CA ASP A 156 11.23 6.77 3.75
C ASP A 156 11.40 5.97 2.43
N GLU A 157 11.92 6.65 1.41
CA GLU A 157 12.19 6.10 0.07
C GLU A 157 13.40 5.15 0.02
N THR A 158 14.21 5.14 1.07
CA THR A 158 15.41 4.31 1.18
C THR A 158 15.15 2.94 1.80
N GLU A 159 13.94 2.69 2.30
CA GLU A 159 13.61 1.45 3.01
C GLU A 159 13.62 0.21 2.12
N HIS A 160 13.99 -0.92 2.73
CA HIS A 160 14.03 -2.24 2.10
C HIS A 160 13.23 -3.25 2.92
N VAL A 161 12.66 -4.23 2.25
CA VAL A 161 11.94 -5.34 2.91
C VAL A 161 12.95 -6.40 3.34
N TYR A 162 12.91 -6.73 4.64
CA TYR A 162 13.65 -7.82 5.26
C TYR A 162 12.76 -8.59 6.26
N PRO A 163 13.07 -9.86 6.58
CA PRO A 163 14.15 -10.66 6.00
C PRO A 163 13.88 -11.04 4.54
N MET A 164 14.94 -11.27 3.77
CA MET A 164 14.85 -11.60 2.34
C MET A 164 15.73 -12.80 2.01
N GLN A 165 15.11 -13.87 1.52
CA GLN A 165 15.82 -15.08 1.10
C GLN A 165 16.82 -14.78 -0.03
N ILE A 166 18.03 -15.34 0.06
CA ILE A 166 19.08 -15.13 -0.94
C ILE A 166 18.74 -15.93 -2.20
N ARG A 167 18.54 -15.25 -3.33
CA ARG A 167 18.18 -15.89 -4.60
C ARG A 167 19.12 -17.07 -4.94
N GLY A 168 18.55 -18.26 -5.05
CA GLY A 168 19.28 -19.50 -5.36
C GLY A 168 19.84 -20.25 -4.15
N GLY A 169 19.74 -19.67 -2.95
CA GLY A 169 20.12 -20.28 -1.68
C GLY A 169 19.03 -21.13 -1.02
N GLY A 170 19.32 -21.59 0.19
CA GLY A 170 18.39 -22.31 1.08
C GLY A 170 17.33 -21.40 1.72
N MET A 171 16.37 -21.99 2.42
CA MET A 171 15.37 -21.24 3.21
C MET A 171 15.97 -20.63 4.48
N ASP A 172 17.11 -21.16 4.93
CA ASP A 172 17.92 -20.71 6.06
C ASP A 172 18.92 -19.61 5.69
N GLU A 173 19.11 -19.32 4.40
CA GLU A 173 20.02 -18.29 3.89
C GLU A 173 19.25 -17.01 3.56
N MET A 174 19.34 -16.01 4.45
CA MET A 174 18.57 -14.77 4.38
C MET A 174 19.45 -13.55 4.59
N TRP A 175 19.07 -12.47 3.94
CA TRP A 175 19.41 -11.12 4.36
C TRP A 175 18.50 -10.72 5.53
N LEU A 176 19.08 -10.38 6.67
CA LEU A 176 18.33 -9.91 7.85
C LEU A 176 18.21 -8.38 7.87
N SER A 177 19.18 -7.69 7.28
CA SER A 177 19.18 -6.24 7.10
C SER A 177 20.03 -5.86 5.87
N LYS A 178 20.21 -4.55 5.63
CA LYS A 178 21.10 -4.05 4.55
C LYS A 178 22.55 -4.56 4.69
N THR A 179 22.97 -4.91 5.90
CA THR A 179 24.37 -5.27 6.23
C THR A 179 24.53 -6.66 6.85
N GLU A 180 23.45 -7.35 7.21
CA GLU A 180 23.48 -8.60 7.96
C GLU A 180 22.87 -9.76 7.18
N ARG A 181 23.47 -10.95 7.28
CA ARG A 181 23.03 -12.20 6.65
C ARG A 181 23.17 -13.38 7.61
N THR A 182 22.34 -14.41 7.41
CA THR A 182 22.51 -15.74 8.01
C THR A 182 23.46 -16.62 7.21
#